data_AF-A0AAJ8DUW9-F1
#
_entry.id   AF-A0AAJ8DUW9-F1
#
_cell.length_a   1.000
_cell.length_b   1.000
_cell.length_c   1.000
_cell.angle_alpha   90.00
_cell.angle_beta   90.00
_cell.angle_gamma   90.00
#
_symmetry.space_group_name_H-M   'P 1'
#
loop_
_entity.id
_entity.type
_entity.pdbx_description
1 polymer ?
#
loop_
_entity_poly.entity_id
_entity_poly.type
_entity_poly.pdbx_seq_one_letter_code
_entity_poly.pdbx_strand_id
1 'polypeptide(L)'
;MVRLMLTLTPVVCMLSAVAFSSVFEHYLGDDMKRQSPPAEDSSDEDDRKNASNLYDKAGKVCKHVSEQEKAEEGLGPNIKSIVTMLMLMLLMMFAVHCTWVTSNAYSSPSVVLASYNHDGSRNILDDFREAYYWLRQNTDEHAKVMSWWDYGYQIAGMANRTTLVDNNTWNNSHIALVRATVS
;
A
#
# COMPACT_ATOMS: atom_id res chain seq x y z
N MET A 1 17.75 -1.53 10.86
CA MET A 1 16.43 -1.79 11.49
C MET A 1 15.42 -2.19 10.40
N VAL A 2 15.30 -3.48 10.07
CA VAL A 2 14.40 -3.97 9.01
C VAL A 2 12.93 -3.69 9.33
N ARG A 3 12.57 -3.64 10.62
CA ARG A 3 11.20 -3.31 11.08
C ARG A 3 10.75 -1.88 10.75
N LEU A 4 11.68 -0.92 10.58
CA LEU A 4 11.34 0.45 10.19
C LEU A 4 10.94 0.58 8.71
N MET A 5 11.12 -0.48 7.91
CA MET A 5 10.66 -0.48 6.52
C MET A 5 9.13 -0.30 6.42
N LEU A 6 8.37 -0.83 7.39
CA LEU A 6 6.92 -0.70 7.43
C LEU A 6 6.43 0.74 7.60
N THR A 7 7.22 1.60 8.27
CA THR A 7 6.87 3.02 8.45
C THR A 7 7.20 3.87 7.21
N LEU A 8 8.06 3.37 6.32
CA LEU A 8 8.44 4.05 5.09
C LEU A 8 7.41 3.82 3.96
N THR A 9 6.76 2.66 3.94
CA THR A 9 5.83 2.25 2.89
C THR A 9 4.76 3.29 2.55
N PRO A 10 4.06 3.91 3.53
CA PRO A 10 3.00 4.87 3.22
C PRO A 10 3.50 6.12 2.50
N VAL A 11 4.67 6.63 2.89
CA VAL A 11 5.27 7.84 2.30
C VAL A 11 5.70 7.56 0.86
N VAL A 12 6.29 6.40 0.60
CA VAL A 12 6.68 5.99 -0.75
C VAL A 12 5.47 5.85 -1.66
N CYS A 13 4.38 5.23 -1.18
CA CYS A 13 3.13 5.14 -1.93
C CYS A 13 2.59 6.53 -2.31
N MET A 14 2.54 7.46 -1.36
CA MET A 14 2.02 8.82 -1.62
C MET A 14 2.88 9.58 -2.63
N LEU A 15 4.20 9.59 -2.47
CA LEU A 15 5.11 10.27 -3.40
C LEU A 15 5.07 9.65 -4.80
N SER A 16 5.01 8.31 -4.87
CA SER A 16 4.87 7.62 -6.16
C SER A 16 3.54 7.96 -6.83
N ALA A 17 2.44 8.02 -6.07
CA ALA A 17 1.13 8.38 -6.60
C ALA A 17 1.11 9.81 -7.15
N VAL A 18 1.71 10.78 -6.46
CA VAL A 18 1.83 12.16 -6.97
C VAL A 18 2.65 12.21 -8.26
N ALA A 19 3.75 11.47 -8.34
CA ALA A 19 4.57 11.40 -9.55
C ALA A 19 3.80 10.79 -10.72
N PHE A 20 3.15 9.64 -10.54
CA PHE A 20 2.32 9.02 -11.58
C PHE A 20 1.13 9.91 -11.97
N SER A 21 0.49 10.60 -11.01
CA SER A 21 -0.61 11.54 -11.29
C SER A 21 -0.15 12.69 -12.19
N SER A 22 1.00 13.30 -11.89
CA SER A 22 1.54 14.40 -12.71
C SER A 22 1.84 13.97 -14.15
N VAL A 23 2.34 12.74 -14.34
CA VAL A 23 2.58 12.15 -15.66
C VAL A 23 1.24 11.90 -16.37
N PHE A 24 0.26 11.30 -15.70
CA PHE A 24 -1.04 11.07 -16.32
C PHE A 24 -1.79 12.36 -16.67
N GLU A 25 -1.72 13.41 -15.84
CA GLU A 25 -2.31 14.71 -16.15
C GLU A 25 -1.68 15.35 -17.40
N HIS A 26 -0.35 15.29 -17.54
CA HIS A 26 0.33 15.86 -18.70
C HIS A 26 0.04 15.10 -20.00
N TYR A 27 -0.07 13.76 -19.95
CA TYR A 27 -0.22 12.95 -21.16
C TYR A 27 -1.68 12.59 -21.52
N LEU A 28 -2.61 12.53 -20.56
CA LEU A 28 -4.06 12.31 -20.81
C LEU A 28 -4.91 13.59 -20.74
N GLY A 29 -4.49 14.60 -19.98
CA GLY A 29 -5.26 15.84 -19.79
C GLY A 29 -5.45 16.66 -21.08
N ASP A 30 -4.46 16.59 -21.98
CA ASP A 30 -4.50 17.28 -23.28
C ASP A 30 -5.57 16.71 -24.23
N ASP A 31 -5.87 15.41 -24.14
CA ASP A 31 -6.90 14.77 -24.97
C ASP A 31 -8.32 15.13 -24.50
N MET A 32 -8.51 15.28 -23.18
CA MET A 32 -9.79 15.68 -22.61
C MET A 32 -10.12 17.16 -22.90
N LYS A 33 -9.10 18.02 -22.96
CA LYS A 33 -9.24 19.44 -23.32
C LYS A 33 -9.49 19.66 -24.81
N ARG A 34 -9.07 18.72 -25.68
CA ARG A 34 -9.38 18.72 -27.12
C ARG A 34 -10.81 18.27 -27.45
N GLN A 35 -11.45 17.52 -26.56
CA GLN A 35 -12.82 17.00 -26.78
C GLN A 35 -13.94 17.97 -26.35
N SER A 36 -13.64 19.04 -25.60
CA SER A 36 -14.61 20.12 -25.37
C SER A 36 -14.64 21.06 -26.60
N PRO A 37 -15.74 21.11 -27.38
CA PRO A 37 -15.88 22.14 -28.42
C PRO A 37 -15.97 23.53 -27.75
N PRO A 38 -15.52 24.61 -28.42
CA PRO A 38 -15.86 25.96 -27.97
C PRO A 38 -17.38 26.10 -28.08
N ALA A 39 -18.05 26.46 -26.98
CA ALA A 39 -19.48 26.71 -27.00
C ALA A 39 -19.79 27.83 -28.00
N GLU A 40 -20.41 27.47 -29.12
CA GLU A 40 -21.05 28.41 -30.04
C GLU A 40 -22.27 29.00 -29.33
N ASP A 41 -22.16 30.27 -28.94
CA ASP A 41 -23.26 31.07 -28.39
C ASP A 41 -24.23 31.37 -29.54
N SER A 42 -25.34 30.61 -29.60
CA SER A 42 -26.43 30.83 -30.56
C SER A 42 -27.74 31.00 -29.80
N SER A 43 -28.22 32.24 -29.76
CA SER A 43 -29.62 32.54 -29.46
C SER A 43 -30.03 33.80 -30.21
N ASP A 44 -30.62 33.60 -31.39
CA ASP A 44 -31.51 34.57 -32.03
C ASP A 44 -32.95 34.32 -31.53
N GLU A 45 -33.61 35.34 -31.00
CA GLU A 45 -34.90 35.86 -31.50
C GLU A 45 -35.42 37.06 -30.66
N ASP A 46 -35.40 38.22 -31.33
CA ASP A 46 -36.39 39.29 -31.48
C ASP A 46 -37.16 40.01 -30.33
N ASP A 47 -37.09 41.35 -30.48
CA ASP A 47 -38.11 42.39 -30.24
C ASP A 47 -38.57 42.79 -28.83
N ARG A 48 -38.03 43.93 -28.33
CA ARG A 48 -38.80 45.21 -28.14
C ARG A 48 -38.02 46.31 -27.40
N LYS A 49 -38.01 47.50 -28.02
CA LYS A 49 -38.02 48.86 -27.44
C LYS A 49 -36.78 49.38 -26.70
N ASN A 50 -35.94 50.07 -27.47
CA ASN A 50 -35.56 51.48 -27.30
C ASN A 50 -35.84 52.13 -25.92
N ALA A 51 -34.82 52.26 -25.08
CA ALA A 51 -34.67 53.40 -24.15
C ALA A 51 -33.22 53.53 -23.65
N SER A 52 -32.63 54.68 -23.96
CA SER A 52 -31.52 55.34 -23.27
C SER A 52 -30.14 54.69 -23.27
N ASN A 53 -29.34 55.14 -24.24
CA ASN A 53 -28.01 55.70 -23.95
C ASN A 53 -28.04 56.49 -22.63
N LEU A 54 -27.46 55.99 -21.53
CA LEU A 54 -27.16 56.86 -20.39
C LEU A 54 -26.13 56.33 -19.39
N TYR A 55 -24.99 55.75 -19.82
CA TYR A 55 -23.73 55.87 -19.06
C TYR A 55 -22.56 55.29 -19.85
N ASP A 56 -22.16 55.98 -20.92
CA ASP A 56 -20.75 55.93 -21.30
C ASP A 56 -19.90 56.45 -20.12
N LYS A 57 -18.78 55.75 -19.87
CA LYS A 57 -17.55 56.27 -19.25
C LYS A 57 -17.38 56.11 -17.72
N ALA A 58 -16.95 54.91 -17.29
CA ALA A 58 -15.94 54.77 -16.23
C ALA A 58 -15.32 53.37 -16.25
N GLY A 59 -14.01 53.25 -16.55
CA GLY A 59 -13.27 52.01 -16.31
C GLY A 59 -12.54 51.39 -17.51
N LYS A 60 -11.93 52.20 -18.39
CA LYS A 60 -10.87 51.74 -19.29
C LYS A 60 -9.61 51.45 -18.46
N VAL A 61 -9.38 50.19 -18.09
CA VAL A 61 -8.08 49.70 -17.61
C VAL A 61 -7.61 48.58 -18.53
N CYS A 62 -6.35 48.70 -18.93
CA CYS A 62 -5.73 48.06 -20.08
C CYS A 62 -5.83 46.53 -20.12
N LYS A 63 -6.23 46.07 -21.31
CA LYS A 63 -5.76 44.85 -21.97
C LYS A 63 -4.22 44.83 -21.96
N HIS A 64 -3.61 43.88 -21.26
CA HIS A 64 -2.27 43.38 -21.58
C HIS A 64 -2.39 41.91 -21.97
N VAL A 65 -2.37 41.68 -23.28
CA VAL A 65 -2.00 40.43 -23.91
C VAL A 65 -0.48 40.32 -23.84
N SER A 66 0.01 39.18 -23.38
CA SER A 66 1.20 38.43 -23.86
C SER A 66 1.80 37.66 -22.66
N GLU A 67 1.65 36.35 -22.66
CA GLU A 67 2.60 35.37 -23.21
C GLU A 67 3.46 34.79 -22.08
N GLN A 68 3.06 33.61 -21.62
CA GLN A 68 3.98 32.50 -21.74
C GLN A 68 3.16 31.26 -22.08
N GLU A 69 2.70 31.23 -23.34
CA GLU A 69 2.71 29.98 -24.09
C GLU A 69 4.12 29.41 -23.96
N LYS A 70 4.32 28.45 -23.06
CA LYS A 70 5.24 27.38 -23.40
C LYS A 70 4.45 26.45 -24.30
N ALA A 71 4.57 26.73 -25.60
CA ALA A 71 4.51 25.71 -26.61
C ALA A 71 5.54 24.63 -26.25
N GLU A 72 5.17 23.71 -25.38
CA GLU A 72 5.79 22.40 -25.36
C GLU A 72 5.30 21.74 -26.65
N GLU A 73 6.20 21.78 -27.64
CA GLU A 73 6.17 21.06 -28.89
C GLU A 73 5.24 19.85 -28.78
N GLY A 74 4.11 19.91 -29.49
CA GLY A 74 3.09 18.89 -29.44
C GLY A 74 3.69 17.53 -29.75
N LEU A 75 4.09 16.82 -28.71
CA LEU A 75 4.54 15.44 -28.77
C LEU A 75 3.43 14.71 -29.53
N GLY A 76 3.77 14.18 -30.71
CA GLY A 76 2.77 13.63 -31.61
C GLY A 76 1.84 12.66 -30.88
N PRO A 77 0.56 12.53 -31.28
CA PRO A 77 -0.42 11.67 -30.60
C PRO A 77 0.11 10.25 -30.31
N ASN A 78 0.98 9.74 -31.19
CA ASN A 78 1.70 8.48 -31.04
C ASN A 78 2.60 8.44 -29.79
N ILE A 79 3.33 9.52 -29.50
CA ILE A 79 4.27 9.57 -28.37
C ILE A 79 3.50 9.64 -27.05
N LYS A 80 2.41 10.42 -26.99
CA LYS A 80 1.52 10.43 -25.80
C LYS A 80 0.94 9.04 -25.54
N SER A 81 0.43 8.38 -26.59
CA SER A 81 -0.09 7.01 -26.49
C SER A 81 0.98 5.99 -26.07
N ILE A 82 2.22 6.14 -26.52
CA ILE A 82 3.33 5.26 -26.12
C ILE A 82 3.67 5.45 -24.64
N VAL A 83 3.76 6.69 -24.17
CA VAL A 83 4.09 6.99 -22.77
C VAL A 83 2.98 6.53 -21.83
N THR A 84 1.71 6.74 -22.18
CA THR A 84 0.59 6.24 -21.36
C THR A 84 0.55 4.72 -21.30
N MET A 85 0.77 4.03 -22.42
CA MET A 85 0.86 2.57 -22.45
C MET A 85 2.04 2.03 -21.64
N LEU A 86 3.19 2.70 -21.69
CA LEU A 86 4.36 2.33 -20.88
C LEU A 86 4.08 2.47 -19.38
N MET A 87 3.46 3.58 -18.95
CA MET A 87 3.10 3.78 -17.54
C MET A 87 2.07 2.74 -17.08
N LEU A 88 1.11 2.39 -17.92
CA LEU A 88 0.14 1.33 -17.64
C LEU A 88 0.82 -0.05 -17.51
N MET A 89 1.80 -0.35 -18.37
CA MET A 89 2.59 -1.59 -18.30
C MET A 89 3.36 -1.70 -16.98
N LEU A 90 3.96 -0.61 -16.51
CA LEU A 90 4.66 -0.58 -15.22
C LEU A 90 3.72 -0.86 -14.04
N LEU A 91 2.51 -0.30 -14.06
CA LEU A 91 1.50 -0.57 -13.03
C LEU A 91 1.05 -2.05 -13.03
N MET A 92 0.91 -2.65 -14.21
CA MET A 92 0.59 -4.07 -14.34
C MET A 92 1.73 -4.97 -13.83
N MET A 93 2.98 -4.65 -14.19
CA MET A 93 4.16 -5.36 -13.68
C MET A 93 4.28 -5.24 -12.16
N PHE A 94 3.98 -4.06 -11.60
CA PHE A 94 3.93 -3.86 -10.16
C PHE A 94 2.89 -4.75 -9.48
N ALA A 95 1.67 -4.84 -10.01
CA ALA A 95 0.63 -5.71 -9.47
C ALA A 95 1.03 -7.19 -9.49
N VAL A 96 1.63 -7.66 -10.60
CA VAL A 96 2.14 -9.03 -10.72
C VAL A 96 3.27 -9.29 -9.73
N HIS A 97 4.22 -8.36 -9.63
CA HIS A 97 5.34 -8.46 -8.69
C HIS A 97 4.88 -8.53 -7.24
N CYS A 98 3.98 -7.62 -6.82
CA CYS A 98 3.41 -7.63 -5.47
C CYS A 98 2.71 -8.94 -5.14
N THR A 99 1.95 -9.49 -6.10
CA THR A 99 1.25 -10.76 -5.94
C THR A 99 2.24 -11.92 -5.77
N TRP A 100 3.28 -11.97 -6.60
CA TRP A 100 4.30 -13.01 -6.55
C TRP A 100 5.11 -12.96 -5.25
N VAL A 101 5.54 -11.77 -4.83
CA VAL A 101 6.30 -11.58 -3.58
C VAL A 101 5.45 -11.96 -2.37
N THR A 102 4.19 -11.54 -2.33
CA THR A 102 3.27 -11.88 -1.23
C THR A 102 3.08 -13.39 -1.11
N SER A 103 2.83 -14.06 -2.25
CA SER A 103 2.59 -15.50 -2.33
C SER A 103 3.80 -16.35 -1.91
N ASN A 104 5.01 -15.97 -2.34
CA ASN A 104 6.19 -16.81 -2.11
C ASN A 104 6.93 -16.49 -0.80
N ALA A 105 6.94 -15.23 -0.35
CA ALA A 105 7.79 -14.81 0.77
C ALA A 105 7.02 -14.54 2.06
N TYR A 106 5.79 -14.00 1.98
CA TYR A 106 5.06 -13.54 3.16
C TYR A 106 3.92 -14.48 3.59
N SER A 107 3.32 -15.26 2.69
CA SER A 107 2.26 -16.21 3.03
C SER A 107 2.76 -17.60 3.46
N SER A 108 3.70 -17.65 4.41
CA SER A 108 4.15 -18.90 5.05
C SER A 108 3.68 -18.95 6.51
N PRO A 109 2.80 -19.89 6.90
CA PRO A 109 2.33 -19.99 8.28
C PRO A 109 3.48 -20.46 9.19
N SER A 110 3.74 -19.73 10.27
CA SER A 110 4.81 -20.06 11.23
C SER A 110 4.42 -21.11 12.28
N VAL A 111 3.17 -21.56 12.29
CA VAL A 111 2.62 -22.50 13.29
C VAL A 111 2.63 -23.94 12.79
N VAL A 112 2.59 -24.13 11.47
CA VAL A 112 2.53 -25.44 10.84
C VAL A 112 3.66 -25.53 9.84
N LEU A 113 4.64 -26.37 10.13
CA LEU A 113 5.78 -26.56 9.23
C LEU A 113 5.30 -27.44 8.07
N ALA A 114 5.21 -26.83 6.89
CA ALA A 114 5.06 -27.59 5.65
C ALA A 114 6.46 -28.02 5.19
N SER A 115 6.78 -29.31 5.33
CA SER A 115 7.97 -29.89 4.72
C SER A 115 7.59 -30.51 3.37
N TYR A 116 8.35 -30.17 2.33
CA TYR A 116 8.17 -30.74 1.00
C TYR A 116 9.16 -31.89 0.85
N ASN A 117 8.66 -33.09 0.60
CA ASN A 117 9.52 -34.23 0.29
C ASN A 117 10.10 -34.08 -1.12
N HIS A 118 11.14 -34.86 -1.43
CA HIS A 118 11.76 -34.90 -2.76
C HIS A 118 10.77 -35.21 -3.90
N ASP A 119 9.66 -35.88 -3.59
CA ASP A 119 8.56 -36.24 -4.49
C ASP A 119 7.53 -35.11 -4.70
N GLY A 120 7.73 -33.93 -4.10
CA GLY A 120 6.79 -32.80 -4.19
C GLY A 120 5.53 -32.97 -3.31
N SER A 121 5.38 -34.08 -2.60
CA SER A 121 4.34 -34.26 -1.59
C SER A 121 4.57 -33.33 -0.40
N ARG A 122 3.48 -32.71 0.07
CA ARG A 122 3.48 -31.79 1.22
C ARG A 122 3.17 -32.57 2.49
N ASN A 123 4.16 -32.75 3.36
CA ASN A 123 3.96 -33.24 4.71
C ASN A 123 3.71 -32.06 5.65
N ILE A 124 2.57 -32.10 6.34
CA ILE A 124 2.16 -31.09 7.30
C ILE A 124 2.57 -31.61 8.68
N LEU A 125 3.63 -31.04 9.26
CA LEU A 125 4.11 -31.36 10.59
C LEU A 125 3.38 -30.48 11.60
N ASP A 126 2.48 -31.09 12.40
CA ASP A 126 1.63 -30.39 13.38
C ASP A 126 1.99 -30.70 14.84
N ASP A 127 3.25 -31.13 15.07
CA ASP A 127 3.77 -31.58 16.36
C ASP A 127 3.64 -30.52 17.45
N PHE A 128 3.76 -29.23 17.09
CA PHE A 128 3.60 -28.12 18.03
C PHE A 128 2.18 -28.06 18.60
N ARG A 129 1.15 -28.21 17.74
CA ARG A 129 -0.24 -28.18 18.21
C ARG A 129 -0.57 -29.42 19.02
N GLU A 130 -0.09 -30.58 18.61
CA GLU A 130 -0.27 -31.83 19.36
C GLU A 130 0.35 -31.74 20.76
N ALA A 131 1.59 -31.26 20.87
CA ALA A 131 2.28 -31.11 22.14
C ALA A 131 1.59 -30.10 23.07
N TYR A 132 1.16 -28.94 22.54
CA TYR A 132 0.41 -27.96 23.35
C TYR A 132 -0.96 -28.48 23.78
N TYR A 133 -1.63 -29.25 22.93
CA TYR A 133 -2.92 -29.84 23.26
C TYR A 133 -2.79 -30.94 24.32
N TRP A 134 -1.77 -31.79 24.21
CA TRP A 134 -1.46 -32.78 25.23
C TRP A 134 -1.20 -32.11 26.58
N LEU A 135 -0.39 -31.06 26.59
CA LEU A 135 -0.05 -30.32 27.81
C LEU A 135 -1.30 -29.70 28.46
N ARG A 136 -2.24 -29.21 27.65
CA ARG A 136 -3.50 -28.65 28.11
C ARG A 136 -4.44 -29.67 28.76
N GLN A 137 -4.48 -30.90 28.26
CA GLN A 137 -5.43 -31.92 28.72
C GLN A 137 -4.88 -32.82 29.83
N ASN A 138 -3.56 -33.03 29.88
CA ASN A 138 -2.95 -34.05 30.73
C ASN A 138 -2.18 -33.49 31.93
N THR A 139 -2.14 -32.16 32.09
CA THR A 139 -1.46 -31.52 33.24
C THR A 139 -2.44 -30.74 34.10
N ASP A 140 -2.07 -30.50 35.36
CA ASP A 140 -2.82 -29.65 36.28
C ASP A 140 -2.97 -28.22 35.72
N GLU A 141 -4.09 -27.55 35.99
CA GLU A 141 -4.34 -26.17 35.58
C GLU A 141 -3.30 -25.19 36.15
N HIS A 142 -2.74 -25.49 37.33
CA HIS A 142 -1.71 -24.68 37.98
C HIS A 142 -0.28 -25.14 37.67
N ALA A 143 -0.10 -26.08 36.73
CA ALA A 143 1.22 -26.50 36.29
C ALA A 143 1.98 -25.32 35.66
N LYS A 144 3.24 -25.15 36.07
CA LYS A 144 4.14 -24.11 35.57
C LYS A 144 5.10 -24.71 34.57
N VAL A 145 5.16 -24.14 33.37
CA VAL A 145 5.96 -24.65 32.26
C VAL A 145 7.15 -23.74 32.05
N MET A 146 8.36 -24.29 32.17
CA MET A 146 9.59 -23.59 31.81
C MET A 146 9.90 -23.88 30.35
N SER A 147 10.00 -22.83 29.54
CA SER A 147 10.42 -22.90 28.15
C SER A 147 11.35 -21.74 27.83
N TRP A 148 11.95 -21.78 26.65
CA TRP A 148 12.58 -20.59 26.10
C TRP A 148 11.55 -19.47 25.87
N TRP A 149 12.02 -18.21 25.93
CA TRP A 149 11.18 -17.01 25.90
C TRP A 149 10.39 -16.84 24.60
N ASP A 150 10.94 -17.30 23.46
CA ASP A 150 10.28 -17.23 22.15
C ASP A 150 8.92 -17.94 22.12
N TYR A 151 8.76 -19.02 22.88
CA TYR A 151 7.55 -19.84 22.93
C TYR A 151 6.54 -19.43 24.01
N GLY A 152 6.89 -18.45 24.85
CA GLY A 152 6.09 -18.09 26.03
C GLY A 152 4.64 -17.72 25.69
N TYR A 153 4.43 -16.92 24.64
CA TYR A 153 3.07 -16.57 24.17
C TYR A 153 2.32 -17.75 23.53
N GLN A 154 3.02 -18.64 22.83
CA GLN A 154 2.39 -19.81 22.19
C GLN A 154 1.89 -20.80 23.23
N ILE A 155 2.68 -21.07 24.27
CA ILE A 155 2.30 -21.99 25.36
C ILE A 155 1.16 -21.39 26.18
N ALA A 156 1.23 -20.11 26.55
CA ALA A 156 0.17 -19.45 27.30
C ALA A 156 -1.16 -19.44 26.51
N GLY A 157 -1.13 -19.19 25.21
CA GLY A 157 -2.32 -19.16 24.37
C GLY A 157 -2.88 -20.55 24.01
N MET A 158 -2.04 -21.45 23.51
CA MET A 158 -2.49 -22.75 22.98
C MET A 158 -2.62 -23.82 24.06
N ALA A 159 -1.63 -23.92 24.96
CA ALA A 159 -1.63 -24.90 26.04
C ALA A 159 -2.40 -24.44 27.29
N ASN A 160 -2.71 -23.14 27.40
CA ASN A 160 -3.39 -22.53 28.55
C ASN A 160 -2.71 -22.91 29.88
N ARG A 161 -1.40 -22.68 29.97
CA ARG A 161 -0.57 -22.93 31.16
C ARG A 161 0.29 -21.74 31.50
N THR A 162 0.63 -21.62 32.77
CA THR A 162 1.48 -20.53 33.27
C THR A 162 2.92 -20.78 32.84
N THR A 163 3.51 -19.86 32.09
CA THR A 163 4.92 -19.91 31.69
C THR A 163 5.80 -19.11 32.63
N LEU A 164 7.03 -19.56 32.85
CA LEU A 164 7.99 -18.83 33.69
C LEU A 164 8.55 -17.59 32.96
N VAL A 165 8.79 -17.68 31.66
CA VAL A 165 9.37 -16.60 30.86
C VAL A 165 8.50 -16.34 29.64
N ASP A 166 8.31 -15.06 29.32
CA ASP A 166 7.51 -14.59 28.20
C ASP A 166 8.35 -13.85 27.15
N ASN A 167 7.73 -13.56 26.01
CA ASN A 167 8.36 -12.91 24.86
C ASN A 167 8.39 -11.36 25.00
N ASN A 168 7.99 -10.81 26.16
CA ASN A 168 8.04 -9.37 26.41
C ASN A 168 9.43 -8.92 26.90
N THR A 169 10.25 -9.86 27.41
CA THR A 169 11.66 -9.64 27.76
C THR A 169 11.97 -8.48 28.70
N TRP A 170 11.02 -8.14 29.58
CA TRP A 170 11.15 -6.98 30.47
C TRP A 170 12.15 -7.20 31.63
N ASN A 171 12.39 -8.47 32.03
CA ASN A 171 13.31 -8.83 33.12
C ASN A 171 14.43 -9.75 32.61
N ASN A 172 15.56 -9.15 32.26
CA ASN A 172 16.73 -9.85 31.71
C ASN A 172 17.39 -10.80 32.72
N SER A 173 17.35 -10.49 34.02
CA SER A 173 17.90 -11.36 35.06
C SER A 173 17.13 -12.67 35.17
N HIS A 174 15.80 -12.62 35.05
CA HIS A 174 14.94 -13.80 35.03
C HIS A 174 15.17 -14.66 33.77
N ILE A 175 15.39 -14.03 32.62
CA ILE A 175 15.74 -14.73 31.37
C ILE A 175 17.11 -15.41 31.50
N ALA A 176 18.10 -14.74 32.10
CA ALA A 176 19.43 -15.30 32.31
C ALA A 176 19.38 -16.54 33.22
N LEU A 177 18.52 -16.54 34.24
CA LEU A 177 18.31 -17.70 35.11
C LEU A 177 17.72 -18.91 34.37
N VAL A 178 16.72 -18.68 33.52
CA VAL A 178 16.15 -19.75 32.69
C VAL A 178 17.16 -20.25 31.65
N ARG A 179 17.95 -19.36 31.05
CA ARG A 179 19.04 -19.74 30.15
C ARG A 179 20.09 -20.60 30.85
N ALA A 180 20.47 -20.26 32.08
CA ALA A 180 21.46 -21.01 32.84
C ALA A 180 20.95 -22.40 33.29
N THR A 181 19.64 -22.56 33.47
CA THR A 181 19.03 -23.85 33.82
C THR A 181 18.88 -24.78 32.62
N VAL A 182 18.74 -24.22 31.41
CA VAL A 182 18.52 -24.97 30.17
C VAL A 182 19.83 -25.27 29.41
N SER A 183 20.92 -24.54 29.71
CA SER A 183 22.26 -24.75 29.15
C SER A 183 23.07 -25.75 29.94
#